data_AF-A0AB34KAZ6-F1
#
_entry.id   AF-A0AB34KAZ6-F1
#
_cell.length_a   1.000
_cell.length_b   1.000
_cell.length_c   1.000
_cell.angle_alpha   90.00
_cell.angle_beta   90.00
_cell.angle_gamma   90.00
#
_symmetry.space_group_name_H-M   'P 1'
#
loop_
_entity.id
_entity.type
_entity.pdbx_description
1 polymer ?
#
loop_
_entity_poly.entity_id
_entity_poly.type
_entity_poly.pdbx_seq_one_letter_code
_entity_poly.pdbx_strand_id
1 'polypeptide(L)'
;MPKRKRIALVACEACRTRKSKCDGTTPVCGPCQTKRTPCAYPSDPNISRFAALKSDYERVKTRLEDLTTLRTTQARQCFGIV
;
A
#
# COMPACT_ATOMS: atom_id res chain seq x y z
N MET A 1 -31.19 -25.79 12.24
CA MET A 1 -30.60 -25.15 11.03
C MET A 1 -29.19 -24.69 11.33
N PRO A 2 -28.15 -25.10 10.57
CA PRO A 2 -26.79 -24.64 10.83
C PRO A 2 -26.72 -23.14 10.52
N LYS A 3 -26.47 -22.32 11.56
CA LYS A 3 -26.28 -20.87 11.43
C LYS A 3 -25.17 -20.63 10.40
N ARG A 4 -25.46 -19.88 9.32
CA ARG A 4 -24.45 -19.53 8.31
C ARG A 4 -23.24 -18.92 9.02
N LYS A 5 -22.10 -19.61 8.96
CA LYS A 5 -20.81 -19.09 9.46
C LYS A 5 -20.56 -17.75 8.79
N ARG A 6 -20.54 -16.67 9.60
CA ARG A 6 -20.28 -15.30 9.17
C ARG A 6 -19.05 -15.30 8.27
N ILE A 7 -19.17 -14.70 7.10
CA ILE A 7 -18.02 -14.44 6.23
C ILE A 7 -17.44 -13.11 6.68
N ALA A 8 -16.15 -13.08 6.96
CA ALA A 8 -15.47 -11.83 7.29
C ALA A 8 -15.49 -10.89 6.09
N LEU A 9 -15.77 -9.60 6.31
CA LEU A 9 -15.63 -8.55 5.28
C LEU A 9 -14.16 -8.44 4.81
N VAL A 10 -13.22 -8.67 5.73
CA VAL A 10 -11.78 -8.67 5.47
C VAL A 10 -11.22 -10.01 5.94
N ALA A 11 -10.72 -10.81 4.99
CA ALA A 11 -9.94 -12.01 5.32
C ALA A 11 -8.52 -11.61 5.77
N CYS A 12 -7.99 -12.32 6.76
CA CYS A 12 -6.57 -12.22 7.15
C CYS A 12 -5.65 -12.65 5.99
N GLU A 13 -4.38 -12.25 6.05
CA GLU A 13 -3.40 -12.52 4.98
C GLU A 13 -3.23 -14.01 4.69
N ALA A 14 -3.12 -14.84 5.74
CA ALA A 14 -2.98 -16.28 5.59
C ALA A 14 -4.17 -16.91 4.85
N CYS A 15 -5.40 -16.46 5.13
CA CYS A 15 -6.59 -16.94 4.43
C CYS A 15 -6.69 -16.38 3.00
N ARG A 16 -6.24 -15.14 2.76
CA ARG A 16 -6.16 -14.54 1.42
C ARG A 16 -5.21 -15.34 0.52
N THR A 17 -3.99 -15.58 0.98
CA THR A 17 -2.97 -16.33 0.23
C THR A 17 -3.44 -17.75 -0.10
N ARG A 18 -4.13 -18.41 0.85
CA ARG A 18 -4.67 -19.76 0.66
C ARG A 18 -6.00 -19.80 -0.09
N LYS A 19 -6.59 -18.65 -0.42
CA LYS A 19 -7.93 -18.54 -1.01
C LYS A 19 -8.99 -19.34 -0.22
N SER A 20 -8.85 -19.37 1.09
CA SER A 20 -9.72 -20.13 2.00
C SER A 20 -10.72 -19.23 2.71
N LYS A 21 -11.88 -19.78 3.12
CA LYS A 21 -12.88 -19.04 3.89
C LYS A 21 -12.29 -18.54 5.21
N CYS A 22 -12.28 -17.23 5.41
CA CYS A 22 -11.94 -16.59 6.68
C CYS A 22 -13.23 -16.32 7.48
N ASP A 23 -13.22 -16.65 8.75
CA ASP A 23 -14.31 -16.39 9.71
C ASP A 23 -14.19 -15.03 10.40
N GLY A 24 -13.04 -14.36 10.32
CA GLY A 24 -12.89 -12.97 10.74
C GLY A 24 -12.73 -12.77 12.25
N THR A 25 -12.52 -13.84 13.01
CA THR A 25 -12.34 -13.75 14.46
C THR A 25 -10.99 -13.11 14.79
N THR A 26 -10.99 -12.12 15.69
CA THR A 26 -9.78 -11.46 16.21
C THR A 26 -9.49 -12.00 17.62
N PRO A 27 -8.21 -12.21 18.00
CA PRO A 27 -6.97 -11.86 17.28
C PRO A 27 -6.53 -12.87 16.20
N VAL A 28 -7.04 -14.11 16.24
CA VAL A 28 -6.68 -15.17 15.28
C VAL A 28 -7.94 -15.78 14.69
N CYS A 29 -7.96 -15.93 13.36
CA CYS A 29 -9.04 -16.57 12.63
C CYS A 29 -9.16 -18.06 13.01
N GLY A 30 -10.35 -18.64 13.15
CA GLY A 30 -10.53 -20.05 13.50
C GLY A 30 -9.76 -21.03 12.61
N PRO A 31 -9.81 -20.89 11.27
CA PRO A 31 -8.97 -21.68 10.35
C PRO A 31 -7.46 -21.55 10.62
N CYS A 32 -7.02 -20.35 11.01
CA CYS A 32 -5.61 -20.05 11.31
C CYS A 32 -5.19 -20.68 12.64
N GLN A 33 -6.09 -20.66 13.63
CA GLN A 33 -5.89 -21.27 14.93
C GLN A 33 -5.77 -22.79 14.82
N THR A 34 -6.69 -23.45 14.08
CA THR A 34 -6.65 -24.89 13.85
C THR A 34 -5.36 -25.31 13.13
N LYS A 35 -4.94 -24.53 12.14
CA LYS A 35 -3.73 -24.82 11.36
C LYS A 35 -2.43 -24.38 12.05
N ARG A 36 -2.53 -23.67 13.18
CA ARG A 36 -1.39 -23.06 13.90
C ARG A 36 -0.51 -22.21 12.98
N THR A 37 -1.15 -21.46 12.08
CA THR A 37 -0.45 -20.61 11.13
C THR A 37 -0.49 -19.15 11.55
N PRO A 38 0.55 -18.37 11.25
CA PRO A 38 0.57 -16.95 11.57
C PRO A 38 -0.64 -16.26 10.94
N CYS A 39 -1.41 -15.55 11.75
CA CYS A 39 -2.62 -14.85 11.36
C CYS A 39 -2.40 -13.35 11.53
N ALA A 40 -2.13 -12.67 10.43
CA ALA A 40 -2.07 -11.22 10.40
C ALA A 40 -3.30 -10.69 9.67
N TYR A 41 -4.02 -9.77 10.31
CA TYR A 41 -4.94 -8.89 9.61
C TYR A 41 -4.13 -7.67 9.17
N PRO A 42 -4.29 -7.20 7.92
CA PRO A 42 -3.61 -6.00 7.47
C PRO A 42 -4.05 -4.83 8.37
N SER A 43 -3.13 -4.34 9.19
CA SER A 43 -3.31 -3.11 9.95
C SER A 43 -3.21 -1.95 8.97
N ASP A 44 -4.35 -1.36 8.67
CA ASP A 44 -4.54 -0.20 7.82
C ASP A 44 -3.97 -0.31 6.38
N PRO A 45 -4.77 -0.79 5.42
CA PRO A 45 -4.40 -0.73 4.01
C PRO A 45 -4.36 0.70 3.43
N ASN A 46 -4.64 1.77 4.20
CA ASN A 46 -4.61 3.15 3.71
C ASN A 46 -3.24 3.82 3.73
N ILE A 47 -2.20 3.20 4.27
CA ILE A 47 -0.85 3.39 3.70
C ILE A 47 -0.82 2.56 2.40
N SER A 48 -1.76 2.91 1.53
CA SER A 48 -2.13 2.18 0.34
C SER A 48 -0.96 2.21 -0.61
N ARG A 49 -0.86 1.21 -1.47
CA ARG A 49 -0.03 1.29 -2.68
C ARG A 49 -0.19 2.66 -3.38
N PHE A 50 -1.38 3.27 -3.26
CA PHE A 50 -1.66 4.63 -3.70
C PHE A 50 -0.87 5.71 -2.93
N ALA A 51 -0.75 5.61 -1.60
CA ALA A 51 0.06 6.54 -0.80
C ALA A 51 1.56 6.42 -1.14
N ALA A 52 2.06 5.19 -1.29
CA ALA A 52 3.43 4.95 -1.76
C ALA A 52 3.65 5.51 -3.17
N LEU A 53 2.73 5.22 -4.11
CA LEU A 53 2.76 5.74 -5.47
C LEU A 53 2.69 7.27 -5.51
N LYS A 54 1.87 7.89 -4.64
CA LYS A 54 1.76 9.34 -4.51
C LYS A 54 3.07 9.94 -4.00
N SER A 55 3.67 9.35 -2.98
CA SER A 55 4.98 9.80 -2.46
C SER A 55 6.06 9.71 -3.54
N ASP A 56 6.08 8.64 -4.33
CA ASP A 56 7.02 8.49 -5.44
C ASP A 56 6.76 9.49 -6.56
N TYR A 57 5.49 9.73 -6.90
CA TYR A 57 5.09 10.73 -7.89
C TYR A 57 5.56 12.13 -7.51
N GLU A 58 5.31 12.56 -6.26
CA GLU A 58 5.75 13.87 -5.78
C GLU A 58 7.29 13.98 -5.83
N ARG A 59 8.01 12.94 -5.40
CA ARG A 59 9.48 12.92 -5.45
C ARG A 59 10.03 13.08 -6.88
N VAL A 60 9.43 12.39 -7.85
CA VAL A 60 9.84 12.49 -9.26
C VAL A 60 9.50 13.88 -9.81
N LYS A 61 8.31 14.40 -9.48
CA LYS A 61 7.86 15.72 -9.92
C LYS A 61 8.79 16.83 -9.43
N THR A 62 9.16 16.84 -8.15
CA THR A 62 10.11 17.82 -7.59
C THR A 62 11.45 17.79 -8.33
N ARG A 63 11.99 16.60 -8.60
CA ARG A 63 13.26 16.49 -9.36
C ARG A 63 13.15 17.07 -10.77
N LEU A 64 12.01 16.94 -11.44
CA LEU A 64 11.78 17.54 -12.75
C LEU A 64 11.73 19.07 -12.67
N GLU A 65 11.06 19.61 -11.66
CA GLU A 65 11.01 21.06 -11.40
C GLU A 65 12.42 21.60 -11.12
N ASP A 66 13.21 20.91 -10.29
CA ASP A 66 14.60 21.29 -10.00
C ASP A 66 15.48 21.26 -11.26
N LEU A 67 15.38 20.20 -12.08
CA LEU A 67 16.17 20.11 -13.31
C LEU A 67 15.77 21.17 -14.35
N THR A 68 14.47 21.47 -14.46
CA THR A 68 13.99 22.49 -15.40
C THR A 68 14.37 23.91 -14.95
N THR A 69 14.33 24.19 -13.65
CA THR A 69 14.79 25.48 -13.11
C THR A 69 16.30 25.65 -13.30
N LEU A 70 17.10 24.62 -13.04
CA LEU A 70 18.54 24.65 -13.31
C LEU A 70 18.85 24.84 -14.80
N ARG A 71 18.15 24.11 -15.69
CA ARG A 71 18.34 24.26 -17.13
C ARG A 71 17.97 25.66 -17.63
N THR A 72 16.90 26.25 -17.10
CA THR A 72 16.46 27.60 -17.49
C THR A 72 17.35 28.70 -16.90
N THR A 73 17.85 28.53 -15.68
CA THR A 73 18.86 29.45 -15.10
C THR A 73 20.21 29.34 -15.79
N GLN A 74 20.65 28.13 -16.15
CA GLN A 74 21.87 27.93 -16.93
C GLN A 74 21.73 28.50 -18.34
N ALA A 75 20.56 28.37 -18.99
CA ALA A 75 20.28 29.07 -20.25
C ALA A 75 20.40 30.60 -20.07
N ARG A 76 19.89 31.16 -18.97
CA ARG A 76 20.05 32.59 -18.65
C ARG A 76 21.49 33.01 -18.37
N GLN A 77 22.33 32.13 -17.82
CA GLN A 77 23.73 32.41 -17.52
C GLN A 77 24.67 32.22 -18.73
N CYS A 78 24.32 31.35 -19.68
CA CYS A 78 25.12 31.13 -20.89
C CYS A 78 24.81 32.13 -22.02
N PHE A 79 23.62 32.73 -22.06
CA PHE A 79 23.31 33.86 -22.94
C PHE A 79 23.63 35.18 -22.20
N GLY A 80 24.91 35.53 -22.13
CA GLY A 80 25.37 36.80 -21.55
C GLY A 80 24.75 38.00 -22.25
N ILE A 81 23.73 38.61 -21.62
CA ILE A 81 23.40 40.03 -21.84
C ILE A 81 24.21 40.83 -20.82
N VAL A 82 25.47 41.10 -21.17
CA VAL A 82 26.24 42.27 -20.76
C VAL A 82 26.95 42.79 -22.00
#